data_AF-A0A7S0Y630-F1
#
_entry.id   AF-A0A7S0Y630-F1
#
_cell.length_a   1.000
_cell.length_b   1.000
_cell.length_c   1.000
_cell.angle_alpha   90.00
_cell.angle_beta   90.00
_cell.angle_gamma   90.00
#
_symmetry.space_group_name_H-M   'P 1'
#
loop_
_entity.id
_entity.type
_entity.pdbx_description
1 polymer ?
#
loop_
_entity_poly.entity_id
_entity_poly.type
_entity_poly.pdbx_seq_one_letter_code
_entity_poly.pdbx_strand_id
1 'polypeptide(L)'
;MLIAADGTARTVANFMEEADRKERKSMNPIKRMVEGKPFTVTRYTDDNRRVYKTIPMKLPEDWRPDLNYSARSQKGGMNIDALPANRNGNYCGVLLLKEDDPMAQAETDPKELRSFLDKLLPQFSVILDDDVIAQV
;
A
#
# COMPACT_ATOMS: atom_id res chain seq x y z
N MET A 1 -18.57 -2.63 -16.93
CA MET A 1 -17.90 -1.58 -16.13
C MET A 1 -16.83 -2.26 -15.31
N LEU A 2 -15.56 -1.92 -15.54
CA LEU A 2 -14.44 -2.39 -14.74
C LEU A 2 -13.91 -1.19 -13.93
N ILE A 3 -13.67 -1.40 -12.64
CA ILE A 3 -13.19 -0.38 -11.69
C ILE A 3 -11.71 -0.67 -11.43
N ALA A 4 -10.84 0.32 -11.63
CA ALA A 4 -9.40 0.19 -11.37
C ALA A 4 -8.88 1.40 -10.60
N ALA A 5 -8.00 1.15 -9.61
CA ALA A 5 -7.25 2.18 -8.90
C ALA A 5 -6.02 2.58 -9.73
N ASP A 6 -5.88 3.87 -10.01
CA ASP A 6 -4.88 4.42 -10.93
C ASP A 6 -3.51 4.60 -10.26
N GLY A 7 -2.90 3.49 -9.84
CA GLY A 7 -1.57 3.48 -9.22
C GLY A 7 -0.45 2.92 -10.11
N THR A 8 -0.79 2.22 -11.21
CA THR A 8 0.22 1.63 -12.11
C THR A 8 -0.22 1.70 -13.58
N ALA A 9 0.72 2.10 -14.45
CA ALA A 9 0.49 2.37 -15.87
C ALA A 9 0.04 1.15 -16.73
N ARG A 10 -0.25 -0.02 -16.14
CA ARG A 10 -0.61 -1.26 -16.84
C ARG A 10 -1.67 -2.07 -16.09
N THR A 11 -2.90 -1.56 -16.02
CA THR A 11 -4.05 -2.33 -15.53
C THR A 11 -4.72 -3.10 -16.67
N VAL A 12 -5.35 -4.23 -16.37
CA VAL A 12 -6.21 -4.98 -17.32
C VAL A 12 -7.28 -4.07 -17.92
N ALA A 13 -7.77 -3.09 -17.15
CA ALA A 13 -8.70 -2.06 -17.59
C ALA A 13 -8.19 -1.28 -18.81
N ASN A 14 -6.97 -0.76 -18.72
CA ASN A 14 -6.34 0.03 -19.78
C ASN A 14 -6.10 -0.83 -21.02
N PHE A 15 -5.68 -2.08 -20.84
CA PHE A 15 -5.50 -3.03 -21.95
C PHE A 15 -6.82 -3.30 -22.68
N MET A 16 -7.90 -3.58 -21.96
CA MET A 16 -9.22 -3.85 -22.56
C MET A 16 -9.77 -2.62 -23.29
N GLU A 17 -9.65 -1.42 -22.71
CA GLU A 17 -10.07 -0.18 -23.36
C GLU A 17 -9.27 0.12 -24.63
N GLU A 18 -7.95 -0.12 -24.62
CA GLU A 18 -7.12 0.06 -25.80
C GLU A 18 -7.41 -0.98 -26.88
N ALA A 19 -7.62 -2.25 -26.51
CA ALA A 19 -7.99 -3.31 -27.45
C ALA A 19 -9.34 -3.01 -28.11
N ASP A 20 -10.35 -2.68 -27.33
CA ASP A 20 -11.69 -2.29 -27.79
C ASP A 20 -11.64 -1.07 -28.73
N ARG A 21 -10.82 -0.07 -28.39
CA ARG A 21 -10.58 1.11 -29.23
C ARG A 21 -9.91 0.76 -30.56
N LYS A 22 -8.93 -0.15 -30.55
CA LYS A 22 -8.24 -0.61 -31.78
C LYS A 22 -9.20 -1.39 -32.68
N GLU A 23 -9.97 -2.30 -32.12
CA GLU A 23 -10.95 -3.10 -32.84
C GLU A 23 -11.99 -2.20 -33.52
N ARG A 24 -12.61 -1.28 -32.76
CA ARG A 24 -13.61 -0.34 -33.33
C ARG A 24 -13.05 0.61 -34.38
N LYS A 25 -11.76 0.99 -34.30
CA LYS A 25 -11.11 1.79 -35.36
C LYS A 25 -10.91 1.01 -36.65
N SER A 26 -10.77 -0.31 -36.56
CA SER A 26 -10.62 -1.20 -37.72
C SER A 26 -11.94 -1.61 -38.37
N MET A 27 -13.07 -1.41 -37.69
CA MET A 27 -14.41 -1.71 -38.22
C MET A 27 -14.86 -0.69 -39.26
N ASN A 28 -15.65 -1.15 -40.24
CA ASN A 28 -16.35 -0.24 -41.13
C ASN A 28 -17.46 0.53 -40.38
N PRO A 29 -17.93 1.68 -40.91
CA PRO A 29 -18.86 2.55 -40.22
C PRO A 29 -20.20 1.89 -39.87
N ILE A 30 -20.69 1.01 -40.76
CA ILE A 30 -21.98 0.32 -40.61
C ILE A 30 -21.91 -0.67 -39.47
N LYS A 31 -20.87 -1.52 -39.45
CA LYS A 31 -20.62 -2.52 -38.41
C LYS A 31 -20.44 -1.86 -37.04
N ARG A 32 -19.67 -0.77 -36.98
CA ARG A 32 -19.47 0.01 -35.75
C ARG A 32 -20.77 0.57 -35.16
N MET A 33 -21.79 0.83 -35.98
CA MET A 33 -23.10 1.33 -35.53
C MET A 33 -23.93 0.24 -34.85
N VAL A 34 -23.73 -1.03 -35.21
CA VAL A 34 -24.46 -2.19 -34.66
C VAL A 34 -23.71 -2.88 -33.51
N GLU A 35 -22.39 -2.69 -33.40
CA GLU A 35 -21.51 -3.34 -32.40
C GLU A 35 -21.72 -2.86 -30.94
N GLY A 36 -22.79 -2.12 -30.65
CA GLY A 36 -23.12 -1.64 -29.31
C GLY A 36 -22.14 -0.59 -28.74
N LYS A 37 -22.32 -0.28 -27.45
CA LYS A 37 -21.55 0.79 -26.76
C LYS A 37 -20.08 0.38 -26.53
N PRO A 38 -19.14 1.34 -26.61
CA PRO A 38 -17.74 1.09 -26.35
C PRO A 38 -17.47 0.62 -24.93
N PHE A 39 -16.40 -0.17 -24.77
CA PHE A 39 -15.88 -0.47 -23.44
C PHE A 39 -15.43 0.84 -22.79
N THR A 40 -15.87 1.07 -21.55
CA THR A 40 -15.53 2.28 -20.79
C THR A 40 -14.89 1.91 -19.46
N VAL A 41 -13.84 2.65 -19.11
CA VAL A 41 -13.17 2.55 -17.81
C VAL A 41 -13.53 3.78 -16.98
N THR A 42 -14.03 3.54 -15.78
CA THR A 42 -14.15 4.60 -14.76
C THR A 42 -12.86 4.62 -13.97
N ARG A 43 -12.09 5.69 -14.14
CA ARG A 43 -10.87 5.95 -13.36
C ARG A 43 -11.25 6.71 -12.10
N TYR A 44 -10.66 6.33 -10.98
CA TYR A 44 -10.81 7.02 -9.71
C TYR A 44 -9.51 7.75 -9.41
N THR A 45 -9.62 9.01 -8.98
CA THR A 45 -8.48 9.72 -8.40
C THR A 45 -8.01 8.93 -7.19
N ASP A 46 -6.71 8.67 -7.09
CA ASP A 46 -6.14 8.05 -5.90
C ASP A 46 -6.22 9.05 -4.73
N ASP A 47 -7.22 8.82 -3.87
CA ASP A 47 -7.50 9.55 -2.64
C ASP A 47 -6.97 8.82 -1.40
N ASN A 48 -6.24 7.71 -1.58
CA ASN A 48 -5.71 6.88 -0.50
C ASN A 48 -4.20 6.63 -0.69
N ARG A 49 -3.48 7.68 -1.08
CA ARG A 49 -2.02 7.69 -1.14
C ARG A 49 -1.42 7.35 0.21
N ARG A 50 -0.37 6.53 0.18
CA ARG A 50 0.36 6.11 1.37
C ARG A 50 1.82 6.52 1.27
N VAL A 51 2.31 7.14 2.32
CA VAL A 51 3.74 7.33 2.55
C VAL A 51 4.24 6.12 3.33
N TYR A 52 5.41 5.62 2.97
CA TYR A 52 6.02 4.50 3.67
C TYR A 52 7.29 4.93 4.41
N LYS A 53 7.48 4.38 5.60
CA LYS A 53 8.74 4.38 6.33
C LYS A 53 9.18 2.94 6.57
N THR A 54 10.49 2.72 6.65
CA THR A 54 11.05 1.40 6.96
C THR A 54 11.67 1.40 8.34
N ILE A 55 11.35 0.40 9.13
CA ILE A 55 11.83 0.23 10.50
C ILE A 55 12.60 -1.10 10.55
N PRO A 56 13.90 -1.11 10.90
CA PRO A 56 14.59 -2.36 11.14
C PRO A 56 14.03 -3.02 12.40
N MET A 57 13.73 -4.31 12.34
CA MET A 57 13.08 -5.03 13.44
C MET A 57 13.76 -6.37 13.70
N LYS A 58 13.72 -6.81 14.95
CA LYS A 58 14.07 -8.18 15.32
C LYS A 58 12.88 -8.82 16.02
N LEU A 59 12.42 -9.95 15.49
CA LEU A 59 11.31 -10.67 16.11
C LEU A 59 11.76 -11.41 17.37
N PRO A 60 10.85 -11.64 18.33
CA PRO A 60 11.09 -12.57 19.44
C PRO A 60 11.49 -13.96 18.95
N GLU A 61 12.34 -14.66 19.71
CA GLU A 61 12.90 -15.96 19.30
C GLU A 61 11.85 -17.07 19.19
N ASP A 62 10.73 -16.95 19.91
CA ASP A 62 9.60 -17.87 19.90
C ASP A 62 8.66 -17.66 18.69
N TRP A 63 8.89 -16.60 17.90
CA TRP A 63 8.10 -16.30 16.70
C TRP A 63 8.69 -16.97 15.46
N ARG A 64 7.84 -17.22 14.46
CA ARG A 64 8.23 -17.86 13.20
C ARG A 64 8.92 -16.83 12.29
N PRO A 65 10.23 -16.99 11.97
CA PRO A 65 10.99 -15.99 11.23
C PRO A 65 10.75 -16.02 9.71
N ASP A 66 9.82 -16.84 9.24
CA ASP A 66 9.49 -17.05 7.83
C ASP A 66 8.09 -16.55 7.45
N LEU A 67 7.36 -15.94 8.40
CA LEU A 67 6.03 -15.41 8.19
C LEU A 67 6.05 -13.87 8.10
N ASN A 68 5.13 -13.31 7.32
CA ASN A 68 4.85 -11.89 7.35
C ASN A 68 3.93 -11.59 8.55
N TYR A 69 4.23 -10.53 9.29
CA TYR A 69 3.40 -10.04 10.37
C TYR A 69 2.84 -8.68 10.01
N SER A 70 1.52 -8.58 9.91
CA SER A 70 0.85 -7.36 9.45
C SER A 70 -0.21 -6.93 10.45
N ALA A 71 -0.32 -5.63 10.67
CA ALA A 71 -1.45 -5.07 11.40
C ALA A 71 -1.87 -3.71 10.84
N ARG A 72 -3.14 -3.39 11.08
CA ARG A 72 -3.77 -2.15 10.63
C ARG A 72 -4.48 -1.50 11.80
N SER A 73 -4.26 -0.20 11.98
CA SER A 73 -4.98 0.58 12.98
C SER A 73 -6.45 0.72 12.58
N GLN A 74 -7.31 0.91 13.58
CA GLN A 74 -8.73 1.13 13.34
C GLN A 74 -8.93 2.35 12.43
N LYS A 75 -9.92 2.28 11.53
CA LYS A 75 -10.20 3.29 10.48
C LYS A 75 -9.09 3.47 9.44
N GLY A 76 -8.08 2.61 9.45
CA GLY A 76 -7.06 2.53 8.40
C GLY A 76 -6.12 3.73 8.35
N GLY A 77 -5.86 4.38 9.49
CA GLY A 77 -4.88 5.47 9.56
C GLY A 77 -3.45 5.00 9.28
N MET A 78 -3.08 3.84 9.84
CA MET A 78 -1.74 3.27 9.76
C MET A 78 -1.81 1.77 9.49
N ASN A 79 -0.89 1.25 8.67
CA ASN A 79 -0.57 -0.16 8.61
C ASN A 79 0.92 -0.36 8.92
N ILE A 80 1.26 -1.52 9.45
CA ILE A 80 2.65 -2.00 9.44
C ILE A 80 2.66 -3.41 8.85
N ASP A 81 3.60 -3.63 7.93
CA ASP A 81 3.91 -4.93 7.35
C ASP A 81 5.36 -5.28 7.69
N ALA A 82 5.57 -6.18 8.65
CA ALA A 82 6.89 -6.70 8.96
C ALA A 82 7.21 -7.89 8.05
N LEU A 83 8.19 -7.68 7.18
CA LEU A 83 8.63 -8.64 6.17
C LEU A 83 9.96 -9.29 6.59
N PRO A 84 10.12 -10.63 6.42
CA PRO A 84 11.37 -11.31 6.71
C PRO A 84 12.52 -10.73 5.89
N ALA A 85 13.58 -10.25 6.55
CA ALA A 85 14.81 -9.82 5.89
C ALA A 85 15.82 -10.97 5.79
N ASN A 86 15.82 -11.88 6.77
CA ASN A 86 16.60 -13.13 6.73
C ASN A 86 16.01 -14.18 7.67
N ARG A 87 16.60 -15.39 7.65
CA ARG A 87 16.16 -16.53 8.47
C ARG A 87 16.50 -16.43 9.96
N ASN A 88 17.24 -15.39 10.38
CA ASN A 88 17.66 -15.19 11.77
C ASN A 88 16.69 -14.29 12.56
N GLY A 89 15.45 -14.13 12.08
CA GLY A 89 14.44 -13.30 12.72
C GLY A 89 14.65 -11.79 12.56
N ASN A 90 15.51 -11.35 11.63
CA ASN A 90 15.61 -9.94 11.26
C ASN A 90 14.54 -9.61 10.23
N TYR A 91 13.88 -8.46 10.42
CA TYR A 91 12.71 -8.04 9.67
C TYR A 91 12.84 -6.58 9.24
N CYS A 92 12.16 -6.25 8.16
CA CYS A 92 11.92 -4.87 7.73
C CYS A 92 10.43 -4.57 7.93
N GLY A 93 10.12 -3.73 8.92
CA GLY A 93 8.78 -3.20 9.15
C GLY A 93 8.50 -2.07 8.16
N VAL A 94 7.51 -2.23 7.30
CA VAL A 94 7.04 -1.18 6.40
C VAL A 94 5.84 -0.50 7.04
N LEU A 95 6.04 0.72 7.54
CA LEU A 95 5.01 1.56 8.11
C LEU A 95 4.32 2.35 7.00
N LEU A 96 3.03 2.09 6.76
CA LEU A 96 2.24 2.79 5.75
C LEU A 96 1.28 3.77 6.41
N LEU A 97 1.47 5.05 6.14
CA LEU A 97 0.72 6.17 6.70
C LEU A 97 -0.05 6.87 5.60
N LYS A 98 -1.19 7.50 5.94
CA LYS A 98 -1.82 8.40 4.98
C LYS A 98 -0.93 9.61 4.74
N GLU A 99 -0.93 10.14 3.52
CA GLU A 99 -0.12 11.31 3.15
C GLU A 99 -0.40 12.56 4.00
N ASP A 100 -1.62 12.69 4.53
CA ASP A 100 -2.04 13.80 5.39
C ASP A 100 -1.81 13.55 6.91
N ASP A 101 -1.30 12.38 7.29
CA ASP A 101 -0.99 12.08 8.69
C ASP A 101 0.29 12.82 9.12
N PRO A 102 0.32 13.50 10.28
CA PRO A 102 1.53 14.17 10.78
C PRO A 102 2.76 13.26 10.86
N MET A 103 2.57 11.95 11.11
CA MET A 103 3.66 10.98 11.18
C MET A 103 4.22 10.60 9.80
N ALA A 104 3.57 11.01 8.70
CA ALA A 104 4.03 10.74 7.34
C ALA A 104 5.18 11.67 6.89
N GLN A 105 5.54 12.67 7.70
CA GLN A 105 6.68 13.55 7.44
C GLN A 105 8.00 12.79 7.49
N ALA A 106 9.00 13.26 6.73
CA ALA A 106 10.31 12.59 6.65
C ALA A 106 10.95 12.47 8.05
N GLU A 107 11.05 13.58 8.76
CA GLU A 107 11.52 13.63 10.14
C GLU A 107 10.33 13.58 11.10
N THR A 108 10.34 12.62 12.02
CA THR A 108 9.34 12.50 13.09
C THR A 108 10.02 12.54 14.44
N ASP A 109 9.45 13.23 15.43
CA ASP A 109 9.95 13.14 16.80
C ASP A 109 9.81 11.69 17.28
N PRO A 110 10.91 11.03 17.70
CA PRO A 110 10.87 9.65 18.17
C PRO A 110 9.87 9.42 19.30
N LYS A 111 9.64 10.42 20.17
CA LYS A 111 8.66 10.32 21.26
C LYS A 111 7.22 10.35 20.76
N GLU A 112 6.96 11.13 19.72
CA GLU A 112 5.64 11.17 19.08
C GLU A 112 5.39 9.87 18.33
N LEU A 113 6.38 9.37 17.58
CA LEU A 113 6.29 8.09 16.88
C LEU A 113 6.07 6.92 17.86
N ARG A 114 6.79 6.89 18.99
CA ARG A 114 6.57 5.90 20.06
C ARG A 114 5.13 5.95 20.58
N SER A 115 4.67 7.14 20.96
CA SER A 115 3.31 7.34 21.47
C SER A 115 2.24 6.95 20.45
N PHE A 116 2.51 7.21 19.17
CA PHE A 116 1.64 6.85 18.06
C PHE A 116 1.53 5.33 17.89
N LEU A 117 2.66 4.62 17.91
CA LEU A 117 2.73 3.17 17.84
C LEU A 117 2.07 2.51 19.06
N ASP A 118 2.35 2.99 20.28
CA ASP A 118 1.74 2.50 21.52
C ASP A 118 0.21 2.59 21.48
N LYS A 119 -0.31 3.69 20.93
CA LYS A 119 -1.75 3.92 20.84
C LYS A 119 -2.43 3.06 19.77
N LEU A 120 -1.80 2.92 18.61
CA LEU A 120 -2.48 2.40 17.42
C LEU A 120 -2.13 0.95 17.10
N LEU A 121 -0.90 0.53 17.39
CA LEU A 121 -0.37 -0.82 17.13
C LEU A 121 0.56 -1.26 18.29
N PRO A 122 0.04 -1.34 19.53
CA PRO A 122 0.84 -1.67 20.72
C PRO A 122 1.61 -2.98 20.58
N GLN A 123 1.06 -3.96 19.85
CA GLN A 123 1.69 -5.24 19.59
C GLN A 123 3.01 -5.15 18.81
N PHE A 124 3.19 -4.10 18.00
CA PHE A 124 4.47 -3.83 17.32
C PHE A 124 5.35 -2.89 18.14
N SER A 125 4.75 -1.92 18.84
CA SER A 125 5.50 -0.97 19.66
C SER A 125 6.37 -1.65 20.72
N VAL A 126 5.88 -2.72 21.34
CA VAL A 126 6.63 -3.47 22.37
C VAL A 126 7.84 -4.23 21.83
N ILE A 127 7.95 -4.43 20.51
CA ILE A 127 9.05 -5.15 19.86
C ILE A 127 10.13 -4.16 19.37
N LEU A 128 9.81 -2.87 19.33
CA LEU A 128 10.69 -1.82 18.84
C LEU A 128 11.42 -1.15 19.99
N ASP A 129 12.75 -1.23 19.96
CA ASP A 129 13.61 -0.51 20.88
C ASP A 129 13.60 1.00 20.56
N ASP A 130 13.82 1.83 21.57
CA ASP A 130 13.80 3.28 21.40
C ASP A 130 14.91 3.77 20.46
N ASP A 131 16.06 3.10 20.43
CA ASP A 131 17.16 3.38 19.49
C ASP A 131 16.75 3.13 18.03
N VAL A 132 15.87 2.15 17.80
CA VAL A 132 15.31 1.85 16.47
C VAL A 132 14.31 2.93 16.09
N ILE A 133 13.41 3.30 17.00
CA ILE A 133 12.40 4.34 16.77
C ILE A 133 13.07 5.69 16.47
N ALA A 134 14.20 5.97 17.09
CA ALA A 134 14.98 7.19 16.83
C ALA A 134 15.61 7.30 15.43
N GLN A 135 15.59 6.21 14.64
CA GLN A 135 16.17 6.16 13.30
C GLN A 135 15.12 6.25 12.16
N VAL A 136 13.84 6.44 12.50
CA VAL A 136 12.68 6.37 11.59
C VAL A 136 12.09 7.75 11.29
#